data_AF-A0A9P0PX66-F1
#
_entry.id   AF-A0A9P0PX66-F1
#
_cell.length_a   1.000
_cell.length_b   1.000
_cell.length_c   1.000
_cell.angle_alpha   90.00
_cell.angle_beta   90.00
_cell.angle_gamma   90.00
#
_symmetry.space_group_name_H-M   'P 1'
#
loop_
_entity.id
_entity.type
_entity.pdbx_description
1 polymer ?
#
loop_
_entity_poly.entity_id
_entity_poly.type
_entity_poly.pdbx_seq_one_letter_code
_entity_poly.pdbx_strand_id
1 'polypeptide(L)'
;MALVPINIAAILAVEEEERLDDICIENMERRLMRNESGPFSLEDVRFKGLFRLNKDMAQYVLNGIIPHLNQVPNPVAVPVILKFFAALHFYATGT
;
A
#
# COMPACT_ATOMS: atom_id res chain seq x y z
N MET A 1 24.92 17.50 -48.22
CA MET A 1 24.42 16.80 -47.02
C MET A 1 23.24 17.60 -46.49
N ALA A 2 22.01 17.08 -46.63
CA ALA A 2 20.81 17.75 -46.14
C ALA A 2 20.58 17.37 -44.67
N LEU A 3 20.46 18.37 -43.80
CA LEU A 3 20.03 18.20 -42.41
C LEU A 3 18.54 17.83 -42.40
N VAL A 4 18.23 16.63 -41.92
CA VAL A 4 16.84 16.18 -41.74
C VAL A 4 16.20 17.00 -40.61
N PRO A 5 15.01 17.57 -40.80
CA PRO A 5 14.34 18.33 -39.75
C PRO A 5 13.97 17.40 -38.60
N ILE A 6 14.52 17.67 -37.42
CA ILE A 6 14.24 16.95 -36.19
C ILE A 6 12.83 17.31 -35.73
N ASN A 7 11.90 16.36 -35.77
CA ASN A 7 10.54 16.55 -35.27
C ASN A 7 10.53 16.48 -33.74
N ILE A 8 10.71 17.63 -33.09
CA ILE A 8 10.82 17.77 -31.63
C ILE A 8 9.61 17.15 -30.90
N ALA A 9 8.41 17.23 -31.47
CA ALA A 9 7.21 16.63 -30.87
C ALA A 9 7.26 15.10 -30.82
N ALA A 10 7.89 14.47 -31.82
CA ALA A 10 8.09 13.02 -31.83
C ALA A 10 9.12 12.58 -30.78
N ILE A 11 10.16 13.38 -30.56
CA ILE A 11 11.17 13.11 -29.52
C ILE A 11 10.54 13.20 -28.13
N LEU A 12 9.78 14.27 -27.85
CA LEU A 12 9.13 14.45 -26.54
C LEU A 12 8.11 13.34 -26.24
N ALA A 13 7.42 12.82 -27.26
CA ALA A 13 6.49 11.71 -27.09
C ALA A 13 7.20 10.40 -26.72
N VAL A 14 8.35 10.12 -27.36
CA VAL A 14 9.18 8.94 -27.06
C VAL A 14 9.78 9.05 -25.66
N GLU A 15 10.29 10.23 -25.26
CA GLU A 15 10.84 10.44 -23.93
C GLU A 15 9.80 10.25 -22.81
N GLU A 16 8.55 10.69 -23.02
CA GLU A 16 7.48 10.47 -22.02
C GLU A 16 7.04 9.01 -21.97
N GLU A 17 7.02 8.31 -23.10
CA GLU A 17 6.74 6.87 -23.15
C GLU A 17 7.79 6.06 -22.38
N GLU A 18 9.08 6.34 -22.62
CA GLU A 18 10.20 5.74 -21.86
C GLU A 18 10.06 6.00 -20.35
N ARG A 19 9.67 7.22 -19.97
CA ARG A 19 9.47 7.60 -18.57
C ARG A 19 8.34 6.82 -17.89
N LEU A 20 7.26 6.56 -18.62
CA LEU A 20 6.12 5.78 -18.12
C LEU A 20 6.48 4.30 -17.96
N ASP A 21 7.28 3.77 -18.88
CA ASP A 21 7.79 2.40 -18.81
C ASP A 21 8.72 2.22 -17.61
N ASP A 22 9.63 3.18 -17.36
CA ASP A 22 10.50 3.18 -16.18
C ASP A 22 9.68 3.16 -14.87
N ILE A 23 8.63 3.97 -14.79
CA ILE A 23 7.72 3.99 -13.63
C ILE A 23 7.00 2.64 -13.47
N CYS A 24 6.60 2.01 -14.58
CA CYS A 24 5.94 0.71 -14.56
C CYS A 24 6.88 -0.37 -14.01
N ILE A 25 8.12 -0.41 -14.51
CA ILE A 25 9.16 -1.34 -14.09
C ILE A 25 9.47 -1.15 -12.60
N GLU A 26 9.72 0.08 -12.16
CA GLU A 26 10.02 0.38 -10.76
C GLU A 26 8.87 -0.05 -9.83
N ASN A 27 7.62 0.17 -10.25
CA ASN A 27 6.45 -0.27 -9.50
C ASN A 27 6.34 -1.80 -9.44
N MET A 28 6.72 -2.51 -10.50
CA MET A 28 6.73 -3.97 -10.54
C MET A 28 7.81 -4.54 -9.63
N GLU A 29 9.02 -3.99 -9.66
CA GLU A 29 10.12 -4.37 -8.77
C GLU A 29 9.76 -4.13 -7.29
N ARG A 30 9.18 -2.96 -6.97
CA ARG A 30 8.71 -2.66 -5.62
C ARG A 30 7.64 -3.65 -5.14
N ARG A 31 6.78 -4.16 -6.04
CA ARG A 31 5.78 -5.20 -5.70
C ARG A 31 6.43 -6.56 -5.47
N LEU A 32 7.37 -6.96 -6.32
CA LEU A 32 8.14 -8.20 -6.13
C LEU A 32 8.88 -8.20 -4.80
N MET A 33 9.60 -7.12 -4.50
CA MET A 33 10.32 -6.98 -3.22
C MET A 33 9.37 -7.05 -2.02
N ARG A 34 8.15 -6.50 -2.10
CA ARG A 34 7.13 -6.64 -1.04
C ARG A 34 6.61 -8.07 -0.88
N ASN A 35 6.46 -8.79 -1.98
CA ASN A 35 5.96 -10.18 -1.95
C ASN A 35 7.02 -11.14 -1.39
N GLU A 36 8.30 -10.88 -1.66
CA GLU A 36 9.42 -11.69 -1.18
C GLU A 36 9.90 -11.31 0.23
N SER A 37 9.57 -10.10 0.70
CA SER A 37 9.91 -9.69 2.07
C SER A 37 8.92 -10.24 3.08
N GLY A 38 9.44 -11.04 4.02
CA GLY A 38 8.68 -11.48 5.18
C GLY A 38 8.39 -10.29 6.11
N PRO A 39 7.13 -9.94 6.39
CA PRO A 39 6.82 -8.86 7.34
C PRO A 39 7.32 -9.17 8.75
N PHE A 40 7.47 -10.45 9.08
CA PHE A 40 7.98 -10.94 10.38
C PHE A 40 9.51 -11.12 10.42
N SER A 41 10.22 -10.91 9.31
CA SER A 41 11.70 -10.91 9.31
C SER A 41 12.28 -9.51 9.58
N LEU A 42 11.44 -8.49 9.67
CA LEU A 42 11.83 -7.14 10.05
C LEU A 42 11.84 -6.98 11.57
N GLU A 43 12.82 -6.25 12.10
CA GLU A 43 12.76 -5.79 13.49
C GLU A 43 11.51 -4.94 13.73
N ASP A 44 10.87 -5.12 14.88
CA ASP A 44 9.64 -4.43 15.27
C ASP A 44 9.66 -2.92 15.03
N VAL A 45 10.79 -2.25 15.31
CA VAL A 45 10.94 -0.80 15.11
C VAL A 45 10.82 -0.43 13.62
N ARG A 46 11.43 -1.22 12.75
CA ARG A 46 11.39 -1.03 11.30
C ARG A 46 10.02 -1.42 10.73
N PHE A 47 9.44 -2.50 11.23
CA PHE A 47 8.08 -2.90 10.87
C PHE A 47 7.08 -1.79 11.20
N LYS A 48 7.08 -1.28 12.43
CA LYS A 48 6.22 -0.16 12.86
C LYS A 48 6.39 1.09 12.00
N GLY A 49 7.63 1.45 11.64
CA GLY A 49 7.91 2.59 10.76
C GLY A 49 7.42 2.41 9.32
N LEU A 50 7.34 1.17 8.84
CA LEU A 50 6.91 0.83 7.48
C LEU A 50 5.44 0.41 7.39
N PHE A 51 4.81 0.11 8.52
CA PHE A 51 3.43 -0.37 8.59
C PHE A 51 2.47 0.73 8.14
N ARG A 52 2.05 0.65 6.87
CA ARG A 52 1.04 1.52 6.27
C ARG A 52 -0.06 0.66 5.67
N LEU A 53 -1.13 0.45 6.41
CA LEU A 53 -2.37 -0.06 5.83
C LEU A 53 -3.12 1.10 5.20
N ASN A 54 -3.28 1.05 3.88
CA ASN A 54 -4.23 1.94 3.23
C ASN A 54 -5.67 1.56 3.63
N LYS A 55 -6.63 2.46 3.33
CA LYS A 55 -8.03 2.28 3.71
C LYS A 55 -8.61 0.95 3.20
N ASP A 56 -8.28 0.58 1.96
CA ASP A 56 -8.82 -0.62 1.33
C ASP A 56 -8.30 -1.91 1.96
N MET A 57 -7.01 -1.94 2.32
CA MET A 57 -6.40 -3.06 3.04
C MET A 57 -6.96 -3.17 4.47
N ALA A 58 -7.13 -2.05 5.17
CA ALA A 58 -7.76 -2.06 6.48
C ALA A 58 -9.21 -2.57 6.40
N GLN A 59 -9.97 -2.16 5.38
CA GLN A 59 -11.33 -2.63 5.13
C GLN A 59 -11.37 -4.12 4.78
N TYR A 60 -10.42 -4.61 3.96
CA TYR A 60 -10.29 -6.02 3.62
C TYR A 60 -10.09 -6.89 4.87
N VAL A 61 -9.15 -6.49 5.74
CA VAL A 61 -8.91 -7.19 7.01
C VAL A 61 -10.14 -7.14 7.90
N LEU A 62 -10.77 -5.97 8.05
CA LEU A 62 -11.99 -5.80 8.85
C LEU A 62 -13.10 -6.75 8.37
N ASN A 63 -13.34 -6.84 7.07
CA ASN A 63 -14.35 -7.72 6.49
C ASN A 63 -14.05 -9.21 6.75
N GLY A 64 -12.76 -9.59 6.79
CA GLY A 64 -12.35 -10.95 7.11
C GLY A 64 -12.55 -11.32 8.58
N ILE A 65 -12.38 -10.37 9.51
CA ILE A 65 -12.52 -10.64 10.95
C ILE A 65 -13.95 -10.46 11.47
N ILE A 66 -14.75 -9.56 10.88
CA ILE A 66 -16.12 -9.25 11.31
C ILE A 66 -16.98 -10.50 11.59
N PRO A 67 -16.96 -11.55 10.73
CA PRO A 67 -17.73 -12.77 10.95
C PRO A 67 -17.32 -13.57 12.20
N HIS A 68 -16.09 -13.38 12.68
CA HIS A 68 -15.52 -14.08 13.82
C HIS A 68 -15.60 -13.25 15.12
N LEU A 69 -16.09 -12.02 15.05
CA LEU A 69 -16.23 -11.14 16.20
C LEU A 69 -17.64 -11.27 16.79
N ASN A 70 -17.72 -11.34 18.11
CA ASN A 70 -18.99 -11.37 18.83
C ASN A 70 -19.72 -10.03 18.67
N GLN A 71 -20.73 -10.00 17.79
CA GLN A 71 -21.60 -8.85 17.57
C GLN A 71 -22.76 -8.88 18.56
N VAL A 72 -22.46 -8.72 19.86
CA VAL A 72 -23.53 -8.59 20.86
C VAL A 72 -24.16 -7.20 20.67
N PRO A 73 -25.47 -7.10 20.39
CA PRO A 73 -26.14 -5.83 20.24
C PRO A 73 -26.28 -5.17 21.61
N ASN A 74 -25.28 -4.37 21.97
CA ASN A 74 -25.30 -3.54 23.17
C ASN A 74 -25.20 -2.07 22.71
N PRO A 75 -26.23 -1.23 22.92
CA PRO A 75 -26.25 0.16 22.46
C PRO A 75 -25.19 1.04 23.12
N VAL A 76 -24.61 0.61 24.25
CA VAL A 76 -23.55 1.31 24.97
C VAL A 76 -22.16 0.75 24.61
N ALA A 77 -22.09 -0.38 23.89
CA ALA A 77 -20.83 -0.98 23.54
C ALA A 77 -20.12 -0.20 22.43
N VAL A 78 -18.79 -0.13 22.54
CA VAL A 78 -17.94 0.45 21.51
C VAL A 78 -18.13 -0.34 20.19
N PRO A 79 -18.44 0.33 19.07
CA PRO A 79 -18.55 -0.30 17.76
C PRO A 79 -17.33 -1.15 17.39
N VAL A 80 -17.57 -2.30 16.77
CA VAL A 80 -16.53 -3.26 16.35
C VAL A 80 -15.46 -2.58 15.47
N ILE A 81 -15.88 -1.70 14.57
CA ILE A 81 -14.98 -0.95 13.69
C ILE A 81 -14.00 -0.07 14.48
N LEU A 82 -14.44 0.57 15.56
CA LEU A 82 -13.57 1.41 16.39
C LEU A 82 -12.59 0.55 17.19
N LYS A 83 -13.03 -0.61 17.70
CA LYS A 83 -12.13 -1.57 18.36
C LYS A 83 -11.06 -2.08 17.40
N PHE A 84 -11.43 -2.36 16.16
CA PHE A 84 -10.50 -2.78 15.11
C PHE A 84 -9.43 -1.72 14.84
N PHE A 85 -9.83 -0.47 14.57
CA PHE A 85 -8.87 0.59 14.30
C PHE A 85 -7.99 0.93 15.51
N ALA A 86 -8.54 0.85 16.73
CA ALA A 86 -7.77 1.03 17.96
C ALA A 86 -6.70 -0.07 18.11
N ALA A 87 -7.06 -1.33 17.87
CA ALA A 87 -6.11 -2.44 17.89
C ALA A 87 -5.04 -2.28 16.79
N LEU A 88 -5.46 -1.90 15.59
CA LEU A 88 -4.57 -1.66 14.46
C LEU A 88 -3.56 -0.56 14.74
N HIS A 89 -4.03 0.55 15.33
CA HIS A 89 -3.20 1.65 15.78
C HIS A 89 -2.19 1.17 16.83
N PHE A 90 -2.65 0.44 17.86
CA PHE A 90 -1.78 -0.11 18.89
C PHE A 90 -0.68 -1.01 18.32
N TYR A 91 -0.99 -1.89 17.35
CA TYR A 91 0.03 -2.72 16.71
C TYR A 91 1.02 -1.89 15.88
N ALA A 92 0.54 -0.82 15.23
CA ALA A 92 1.38 0.06 14.42
C ALA A 92 2.31 0.95 15.26
N THR A 93 1.84 1.48 16.40
CA THR A 93 2.58 2.45 17.22
C THR A 93 3.25 1.81 18.44
N GLY A 94 2.71 0.70 18.94
CA GLY A 94 3.11 0.07 20.20
C GLY A 94 2.64 0.80 21.47
N THR A 95 1.81 1.83 21.32
CA THR A 95 1.24 2.65 22.41
C THR A 95 -0.18 3.05 22.06
#